data_AF-A0A7X8DMG7-F1
#
_entry.id   AF-A0A7X8DMG7-F1
#
_cell.length_a   1.000
_cell.length_b   1.000
_cell.length_c   1.000
_cell.angle_alpha   90.00
_cell.angle_beta   90.00
_cell.angle_gamma   90.00
#
_symmetry.space_group_name_H-M   'P 1'
#
loop_
_entity.id
_entity.type
_entity.pdbx_description
1 polymer ?
#
loop_
_entity_poly.entity_id
_entity_poly.type
_entity_poly.pdbx_seq_one_letter_code
_entity_poly.pdbx_strand_id
1 'polypeptide(L)'
;ILHVKTLQGEQNIKLLATKGSDVCQLSYAHAVSYTNVSKLQKAETDKEYQSNDSMQFIGYTTHHNFKQVRQINVLQAGSDANYTFDYVAGYAVGDVYYDDHGLVEGVVCWIADTVFTDKEKPYGSRGKIISLNESDTGLMYGTINRPTHALDSVDGRINTAIHMALRSDTSQYLFKERIEAAKWCVDQGEGWYFPAKYEMTTVLENIETLNTTLQDFGATIVSRLEVGSDRGYYWTSTEVPGGVFGNHCNAYVVNTWQNGGIGYATIPLYVKFNVRGMKWFGE
;
A
#
# COMPACT_ATOMS: atom_id res chain seq x y z
N ILE A 1 -3.37 -6.08 -15.44
CA ILE A 1 -3.79 -5.54 -16.76
C ILE A 1 -3.76 -6.66 -17.78
N LEU A 2 -4.78 -6.79 -18.63
CA LEU A 2 -4.82 -7.80 -19.69
C LEU A 2 -4.13 -7.24 -20.94
N HIS A 3 -3.10 -7.93 -21.40
CA HIS A 3 -2.45 -7.63 -22.68
C HIS A 3 -3.15 -8.45 -23.77
N VAL A 4 -3.82 -7.75 -24.69
CA VAL A 4 -4.51 -8.36 -25.83
C VAL A 4 -3.77 -7.98 -27.10
N LYS A 5 -3.29 -8.97 -27.84
CA LYS A 5 -2.77 -8.74 -29.20
C LYS A 5 -3.88 -9.02 -30.19
N THR A 6 -4.33 -7.95 -30.84
CA THR A 6 -5.34 -7.98 -31.90
C THR A 6 -4.69 -7.77 -33.26
N LEU A 7 -5.42 -8.01 -34.35
CA LEU A 7 -5.01 -7.64 -35.71
C LEU A 7 -4.75 -6.13 -35.89
N GLN A 8 -5.25 -5.30 -34.97
CA GLN A 8 -5.13 -3.84 -34.98
C GLN A 8 -3.97 -3.34 -34.09
N GLY A 9 -3.25 -4.25 -33.43
CA GLY A 9 -2.14 -3.93 -32.53
C GLY A 9 -2.34 -4.46 -31.11
N GLU A 10 -1.39 -4.13 -30.24
CA GLU A 10 -1.39 -4.52 -28.83
C GLU A 10 -2.22 -3.54 -28.00
N GLN A 11 -3.24 -4.05 -27.32
CA GLN A 11 -4.13 -3.28 -26.46
C GLN A 11 -3.98 -3.71 -25.01
N ASN A 12 -3.89 -2.73 -24.11
CA ASN A 12 -3.84 -2.94 -22.66
C ASN A 12 -5.23 -2.70 -22.09
N ILE A 13 -5.91 -3.76 -21.66
CA ILE A 13 -7.22 -3.67 -21.03
C ILE A 13 -7.04 -3.64 -19.51
N LYS A 14 -7.42 -2.53 -18.88
CA LYS A 14 -7.54 -2.44 -17.42
C LYS A 14 -8.76 -3.29 -17.01
N LEU A 15 -8.49 -4.51 -16.56
CA LEU A 15 -9.51 -5.34 -15.91
C LEU A 15 -9.89 -4.64 -14.59
N LEU A 16 -11.10 -4.09 -14.53
CA LEU A 16 -11.71 -3.70 -13.25
C LEU A 16 -12.10 -5.00 -12.55
N ALA A 17 -11.21 -5.51 -11.70
CA ALA A 17 -11.51 -6.65 -10.85
C ALA A 17 -12.52 -6.21 -9.77
N THR A 18 -13.79 -6.61 -9.91
CA THR A 18 -14.73 -6.59 -8.79
C THR A 18 -14.59 -7.89 -8.00
N LYS A 19 -13.86 -7.75 -6.90
CA LYS A 19 -13.70 -8.60 -5.70
C LYS A 19 -14.59 -9.85 -5.56
N GLY A 20 -13.95 -10.96 -5.19
CA GLY A 20 -14.56 -12.07 -4.45
C GLY A 20 -13.50 -12.74 -3.57
N SER A 21 -13.59 -12.58 -2.24
CA SER A 21 -12.87 -13.45 -1.30
C SER A 21 -13.66 -14.77 -1.15
N ASP A 22 -13.10 -15.94 -0.86
CA ASP A 22 -12.00 -16.26 0.05
C ASP A 22 -10.92 -17.13 -0.62
N VAL A 23 -9.66 -16.80 -0.34
CA VAL A 23 -8.39 -17.47 -0.72
C VAL A 23 -7.98 -17.43 -2.21
N CYS A 24 -8.90 -17.62 -3.16
CA CYS A 24 -8.73 -17.36 -4.60
C CYS A 24 -9.91 -18.01 -5.32
N GLN A 25 -10.82 -17.26 -5.94
CA GLN A 25 -11.72 -17.85 -6.94
C GLN A 25 -11.93 -16.93 -8.15
N LEU A 26 -11.37 -17.36 -9.27
CA LEU A 26 -11.96 -17.18 -10.59
C LEU A 26 -13.01 -18.29 -10.77
N SER A 27 -14.29 -17.94 -10.81
CA SER A 27 -15.34 -18.87 -11.23
C SER A 27 -16.41 -18.21 -12.10
N TYR A 28 -16.70 -18.83 -13.24
CA TYR A 28 -18.02 -18.76 -13.88
C TYR A 28 -18.46 -20.19 -14.25
N ALA A 29 -18.87 -20.94 -13.25
CA ALA A 29 -19.70 -22.13 -13.44
C ALA A 29 -20.71 -22.19 -12.29
N HIS A 30 -21.96 -21.85 -12.62
CA HIS A 30 -23.15 -21.85 -11.78
C HIS A 30 -23.21 -20.84 -10.61
N ALA A 31 -23.64 -19.61 -10.93
CA ALA A 31 -24.41 -18.79 -9.99
C ALA A 31 -25.88 -18.78 -10.42
N VAL A 32 -26.73 -19.34 -9.56
CA VAL A 32 -28.19 -19.33 -9.72
C VAL A 32 -28.70 -17.90 -9.54
N SER A 33 -29.63 -17.51 -10.42
CA SER A 33 -30.23 -16.19 -10.60
C SER A 33 -30.68 -15.50 -9.30
N TYR A 34 -30.29 -14.24 -9.13
CA TYR A 34 -31.22 -13.19 -8.69
C TYR A 34 -31.04 -11.92 -9.52
N THR A 35 -32.19 -11.30 -9.78
CA THR A 35 -32.53 -10.34 -10.82
C THR A 35 -31.84 -8.98 -10.70
N ASN A 36 -31.48 -8.45 -11.88
CA ASN A 36 -31.25 -7.04 -12.22
C ASN A 36 -30.09 -6.32 -11.53
N VAL A 37 -28.91 -6.39 -12.14
CA VAL A 37 -27.96 -5.26 -12.15
C VAL A 37 -27.52 -5.03 -13.59
N SER A 38 -27.78 -3.83 -14.09
CA SER A 38 -27.45 -3.37 -15.43
C SER A 38 -25.96 -3.60 -15.73
N LYS A 39 -25.67 -4.44 -16.72
CA LYS A 39 -24.32 -4.59 -17.29
C LYS A 39 -23.87 -3.23 -17.84
N LEU A 40 -22.87 -2.61 -17.23
CA LEU A 40 -22.15 -1.49 -17.82
C LEU A 40 -21.30 -2.03 -18.98
N GLN A 41 -21.89 -1.92 -20.17
CA GLN A 41 -21.32 -2.31 -21.45
C GLN A 41 -20.36 -1.21 -21.92
N LYS A 42 -19.17 -1.58 -22.42
CA LYS A 42 -18.33 -0.66 -23.19
C LYS A 42 -19.15 -0.20 -24.40
N ALA A 43 -19.32 1.11 -24.56
CA ALA A 43 -19.91 1.66 -25.77
C ALA A 43 -19.01 1.28 -26.96
N GLU A 44 -19.64 0.83 -28.05
CA GLU A 44 -19.03 0.57 -29.36
C GLU A 44 -18.16 -0.69 -29.53
N THR A 45 -18.61 -1.86 -29.07
CA THR A 45 -18.20 -3.14 -29.68
C THR A 45 -19.37 -3.77 -30.42
N ASP A 46 -19.15 -4.09 -31.69
CA ASP A 46 -20.05 -4.62 -32.71
C ASP A 46 -20.52 -6.08 -32.48
N LYS A 47 -20.57 -6.52 -31.21
CA LYS A 47 -21.06 -7.83 -30.77
C LYS A 47 -20.33 -9.06 -31.33
N GLU A 48 -19.28 -8.90 -32.13
CA GLU A 48 -18.48 -10.01 -32.66
C GLU A 48 -17.01 -9.87 -32.21
N TYR A 49 -16.63 -10.60 -31.17
CA TYR A 49 -15.21 -10.83 -30.87
C TYR A 49 -14.61 -11.69 -31.98
N GLN A 50 -13.61 -11.18 -32.69
CA GLN A 50 -12.99 -11.93 -33.78
C GLN A 50 -12.13 -13.07 -33.21
N SER A 51 -12.45 -14.30 -33.62
CA SER A 51 -11.67 -15.49 -33.32
C SER A 51 -10.25 -15.35 -33.89
N ASN A 52 -9.23 -15.42 -33.04
CA ASN A 52 -7.76 -15.46 -33.29
C ASN A 52 -6.95 -14.52 -32.39
N ASP A 53 -7.57 -13.79 -31.46
CA ASP A 53 -6.84 -12.99 -30.48
C ASP A 53 -6.07 -13.90 -29.51
N SER A 54 -4.76 -13.64 -29.39
CA SER A 54 -3.91 -14.27 -28.37
C SER A 54 -4.04 -13.48 -27.08
N MET A 55 -4.57 -14.14 -26.06
CA MET A 55 -4.76 -13.59 -24.72
C MET A 55 -3.67 -14.11 -23.80
N GLN A 56 -2.99 -13.18 -23.12
CA GLN A 56 -1.98 -13.50 -22.12
C GLN A 56 -2.45 -13.02 -20.75
N PHE A 57 -2.54 -13.96 -19.81
CA PHE A 57 -2.83 -13.68 -18.41
C PHE A 57 -1.57 -13.89 -17.58
N ILE A 58 -1.15 -12.89 -16.82
CA ILE A 58 0.04 -12.94 -15.97
C ILE A 58 -0.35 -12.54 -14.54
N GLY A 59 0.02 -13.38 -13.56
CA GLY A 59 -0.13 -13.08 -12.13
C GLY A 59 1.23 -13.02 -11.43
N TYR A 60 1.35 -12.10 -10.48
CA TYR A 60 2.54 -11.90 -9.64
C TYR A 60 2.18 -12.01 -8.16
N THR A 61 3.00 -12.72 -7.39
CA THR A 61 2.99 -12.82 -5.94
C THR A 61 4.40 -13.13 -5.50
N THR A 62 4.59 -13.08 -4.19
CA THR A 62 5.81 -13.53 -3.55
C THR A 62 5.52 -14.75 -2.71
N HIS A 63 6.42 -15.73 -2.79
CA HIS A 63 6.44 -16.85 -1.88
C HIS A 63 7.88 -17.07 -1.46
N HIS A 64 8.16 -17.03 -0.15
CA HIS A 64 9.53 -17.04 0.40
C HIS A 64 10.44 -15.94 -0.19
N ASN A 65 9.96 -14.70 -0.32
CA ASN A 65 10.70 -13.59 -0.94
C ASN A 65 11.05 -13.74 -2.44
N PHE A 66 10.62 -14.81 -3.10
CA PHE A 66 10.82 -14.98 -4.54
C PHE A 66 9.58 -14.57 -5.32
N LYS A 67 9.78 -13.73 -6.35
CA LYS A 67 8.76 -13.43 -7.35
C LYS A 67 8.33 -14.73 -8.01
N GLN A 68 7.09 -15.12 -7.79
CA GLN A 68 6.46 -16.16 -8.56
C GLN A 68 5.83 -15.52 -9.79
N VAL A 69 5.80 -16.23 -10.91
CA VAL A 69 5.09 -15.80 -12.12
C VAL A 69 4.27 -16.98 -12.62
N ARG A 70 2.97 -16.77 -12.80
CA ARG A 70 2.11 -17.70 -13.53
C ARG A 70 1.62 -17.02 -14.78
N GLN A 71 1.69 -17.75 -15.89
CA GLN A 71 1.26 -17.29 -17.19
C GLN A 71 0.37 -18.34 -17.84
N ILE A 72 -0.75 -17.88 -18.40
CA ILE A 72 -1.56 -18.65 -19.33
C ILE A 72 -1.57 -17.91 -20.67
N ASN A 73 -1.31 -18.65 -21.75
CA ASN A 73 -1.44 -18.17 -23.13
C ASN A 73 -2.56 -18.95 -23.81
N VAL A 74 -3.56 -18.25 -24.32
CA VAL A 74 -4.74 -18.89 -24.92
C VAL A 74 -5.15 -18.16 -26.19
N LEU A 75 -5.55 -18.95 -27.19
CA LEU A 75 -6.18 -18.44 -28.40
C LEU A 75 -7.69 -18.46 -28.18
N GLN A 76 -8.32 -17.29 -28.20
CA GLN A 76 -9.76 -17.19 -27.97
C GLN A 76 -10.52 -17.48 -29.27
N ALA A 77 -11.31 -18.56 -29.27
CA ALA A 77 -12.05 -19.03 -30.44
C ALA A 77 -13.39 -18.28 -30.68
N GLY A 78 -13.58 -17.09 -30.11
CA GLY A 78 -14.80 -16.30 -30.25
C GLY A 78 -16.00 -16.77 -29.41
N SER A 79 -15.84 -17.81 -28.59
CA SER A 79 -16.82 -18.23 -27.58
C SER A 79 -16.40 -17.80 -26.17
N ASP A 80 -17.36 -17.67 -25.26
CA ASP A 80 -17.07 -17.52 -23.83
C ASP A 80 -16.19 -18.68 -23.36
N ALA A 81 -15.08 -18.36 -22.69
CA ALA A 81 -14.12 -19.33 -22.17
C ALA A 81 -13.68 -18.93 -20.76
N ASN A 82 -13.60 -19.91 -19.86
CA ASN A 82 -13.09 -19.72 -18.50
C ASN A 82 -11.65 -20.22 -18.44
N TYR A 83 -10.75 -19.37 -17.97
CA TYR A 83 -9.36 -19.73 -17.71
C TYR A 83 -9.07 -19.60 -16.22
N THR A 84 -8.60 -20.68 -15.61
CA THR A 84 -8.25 -20.74 -14.19
C THR A 84 -6.80 -21.19 -14.06
N PHE A 85 -6.02 -20.54 -13.20
CA PHE A 85 -4.73 -21.05 -12.73
C PHE A 85 -4.69 -21.00 -11.22
N ASP A 86 -4.15 -22.05 -10.62
CA ASP A 86 -3.87 -22.09 -9.19
C ASP A 86 -2.56 -21.34 -8.90
N TYR A 87 -2.63 -20.45 -7.93
CA TYR A 87 -1.50 -19.66 -7.48
C TYR A 87 -1.49 -19.62 -5.96
N VAL A 88 -0.29 -19.71 -5.37
CA VAL A 88 -0.17 -19.58 -3.91
C VAL A 88 -0.48 -18.12 -3.56
N ALA A 89 -1.72 -17.90 -3.15
CA ALA A 89 -2.25 -16.58 -2.86
C ALA A 89 -2.02 -16.30 -1.38
N GLY A 90 -0.91 -15.63 -1.09
CA GLY A 90 -0.69 -15.07 0.23
C GLY A 90 0.67 -14.43 0.33
N TYR A 91 0.72 -13.35 1.10
CA TYR A 91 1.94 -12.65 1.46
C TYR A 91 2.16 -12.84 2.95
N ALA A 92 3.41 -13.04 3.35
CA ALA A 92 3.81 -12.97 4.74
C ALA A 92 4.57 -11.67 4.99
N VAL A 93 4.66 -11.25 6.26
CA VAL A 93 5.49 -10.11 6.64
C VAL A 93 6.94 -10.35 6.19
N GLY A 94 7.54 -9.32 5.59
CA GLY A 94 8.85 -9.38 4.94
C GLY A 94 8.80 -9.69 3.45
N ASP A 95 7.69 -10.18 2.93
CA ASP A 95 7.59 -10.51 1.50
C ASP A 95 7.56 -9.23 0.64
N VAL A 96 8.18 -9.30 -0.53
CA VAL A 96 8.10 -8.24 -1.53
C VAL A 96 6.70 -8.21 -2.14
N TYR A 97 6.16 -7.02 -2.35
CA TYR A 97 4.90 -6.84 -3.07
C TYR A 97 5.17 -6.27 -4.46
N TYR A 98 4.48 -6.84 -5.46
CA TYR A 98 4.58 -6.43 -6.85
C TYR A 98 3.25 -5.84 -7.32
N ASP A 99 3.30 -4.76 -8.09
CA ASP A 99 2.12 -4.14 -8.69
C ASP A 99 1.53 -4.98 -9.83
N ASP A 100 0.46 -4.48 -10.43
CA ASP A 100 -0.23 -5.11 -11.57
C ASP A 100 0.63 -5.25 -12.85
N HIS A 101 1.81 -4.63 -12.89
CA HIS A 101 2.79 -4.70 -13.97
C HIS A 101 4.00 -5.58 -13.59
N GLY A 102 4.02 -6.13 -12.37
CA GLY A 102 5.12 -6.93 -11.86
C GLY A 102 6.34 -6.12 -11.45
N LEU A 103 6.19 -4.82 -11.22
CA LEU A 103 7.21 -3.94 -10.64
C LEU A 103 7.13 -4.00 -9.12
N VAL A 104 8.28 -3.91 -8.45
CA VAL A 104 8.34 -3.88 -6.99
C VAL A 104 7.65 -2.59 -6.51
N GLU A 105 6.65 -2.73 -5.65
CA GLU A 105 5.88 -1.59 -5.13
C GLU A 105 6.18 -1.33 -3.65
N GLY A 106 6.44 -2.39 -2.87
CA GLY A 106 6.76 -2.25 -1.44
C GLY A 106 7.10 -3.57 -0.77
N VAL A 107 7.25 -3.53 0.55
CA VAL A 107 7.48 -4.73 1.37
C VAL A 107 6.33 -4.90 2.35
N VAL A 108 5.79 -6.11 2.43
CA VAL A 108 4.67 -6.47 3.30
C VAL A 108 5.09 -6.31 4.76
N CYS A 109 4.43 -5.42 5.47
CA CYS A 109 4.74 -5.08 6.87
C CYS A 109 3.69 -5.55 7.86
N TRP A 110 2.50 -5.94 7.38
CA TRP A 110 1.43 -6.48 8.20
C TRP A 110 0.42 -7.25 7.33
N ILE A 111 -0.21 -8.26 7.91
CA ILE A 111 -1.29 -9.05 7.27
C ILE A 111 -2.57 -8.96 8.09
N ALA A 112 -3.71 -8.82 7.40
CA ALA A 112 -5.03 -8.66 8.02
C ALA A 112 -5.72 -10.00 8.31
N ASP A 113 -5.27 -11.04 7.62
CA ASP A 113 -5.82 -12.37 7.64
C ASP A 113 -4.71 -13.42 7.56
N THR A 114 -5.03 -14.64 7.98
CA THR A 114 -4.20 -15.81 7.74
C THR A 114 -5.00 -16.76 6.87
N VAL A 115 -4.57 -16.87 5.60
CA VAL A 115 -5.16 -17.73 4.59
C VAL A 115 -4.55 -19.13 4.65
N PHE A 116 -3.23 -19.21 4.85
CA PHE A 116 -2.54 -20.46 5.12
C PHE A 116 -1.29 -20.21 5.98
N THR A 117 -0.71 -21.29 6.48
CA THR A 117 0.55 -21.27 7.23
C THR A 117 1.53 -22.23 6.59
N ASP A 118 2.75 -21.78 6.30
CA ASP A 118 3.86 -22.65 5.90
C ASP A 118 5.01 -22.49 6.90
N LYS A 119 5.46 -23.61 7.50
CA LYS A 119 6.50 -23.64 8.54
C LYS A 119 6.32 -22.56 9.63
N GLU A 120 5.12 -22.48 10.19
CA GLU A 120 4.72 -21.49 11.22
C GLU A 120 4.67 -20.03 10.75
N LYS A 121 5.06 -19.72 9.50
CA LYS A 121 4.90 -18.39 8.91
C LYS A 121 3.48 -18.24 8.37
N PRO A 122 2.68 -17.28 8.87
CA PRO A 122 1.34 -17.03 8.35
C PRO A 122 1.41 -16.22 7.06
N TYR A 123 0.54 -16.56 6.11
CA TYR A 123 0.37 -15.86 4.84
C TYR A 123 -1.07 -15.36 4.73
N GLY A 124 -1.24 -14.09 4.38
CA GLY A 124 -2.53 -13.41 4.23
C GLY A 124 -2.80 -12.95 2.81
N SER A 125 -4.08 -12.82 2.45
CA SER A 125 -4.48 -12.25 1.15
C SER A 125 -4.62 -10.74 1.19
N ARG A 126 -4.66 -10.15 2.38
CA ARG A 126 -4.85 -8.73 2.62
C ARG A 126 -3.88 -8.23 3.66
N GLY A 127 -3.49 -6.97 3.56
CA GLY A 127 -2.53 -6.41 4.50
C GLY A 127 -2.02 -5.06 4.07
N LYS A 128 -0.83 -4.72 4.57
CA LYS A 128 -0.19 -3.43 4.33
C LYS A 128 1.24 -3.62 3.85
N ILE A 129 1.67 -2.78 2.92
CA ILE A 129 3.05 -2.65 2.46
C ILE A 129 3.63 -1.32 2.90
N ILE A 130 4.94 -1.30 3.18
CA ILE A 130 5.72 -0.08 3.41
C ILE A 130 6.51 0.29 2.16
N SER A 131 6.69 1.59 1.93
CA SER A 131 7.42 2.13 0.78
C SER A 131 8.87 1.68 0.75
N LEU A 132 9.40 1.46 -0.46
CA LEU A 132 10.80 1.11 -0.71
C LEU A 132 11.76 2.23 -0.33
N ASN A 133 11.31 3.47 -0.50
CA ASN A 133 12.07 4.68 -0.20
C ASN A 133 11.63 5.32 1.12
N GLU A 134 12.44 6.28 1.54
CA GLU A 134 12.25 7.15 2.69
C GLU A 134 12.49 8.60 2.26
N SER A 135 11.94 9.57 2.98
CA SER A 135 12.20 10.98 2.69
C SER A 135 13.67 11.36 2.91
N ASP A 136 14.35 11.90 1.88
CA ASP A 136 15.80 12.18 1.92
C ASP A 136 16.25 13.28 2.90
N THR A 137 15.41 14.27 3.20
CA THR A 137 15.81 15.49 3.94
C THR A 137 15.02 15.73 5.23
N GLY A 138 14.21 14.74 5.63
CA GLY A 138 13.19 14.90 6.65
C GLY A 138 12.08 15.89 6.24
N LEU A 139 10.85 15.63 6.64
CA LEU A 139 9.69 16.44 6.25
C LEU A 139 8.98 16.99 7.48
N MET A 140 8.36 18.16 7.35
CA MET A 140 7.46 18.67 8.37
C MET A 140 6.16 17.87 8.38
N TYR A 141 5.64 17.61 9.58
CA TYR A 141 4.27 17.11 9.74
C TYR A 141 3.27 18.21 9.36
N GLY A 142 3.54 19.44 9.80
CA GLY A 142 2.67 20.59 9.61
C GLY A 142 3.34 21.89 10.06
N THR A 143 2.55 22.96 10.15
CA THR A 143 3.07 24.28 10.56
C THR A 143 2.90 24.51 12.07
N ILE A 144 3.64 25.50 12.60
CA ILE A 144 3.61 25.84 14.03
C ILE A 144 2.22 26.31 14.48
N ASN A 145 1.76 25.78 15.62
CA ASN A 145 0.50 26.15 16.29
C ASN A 145 -0.73 26.08 15.38
N ARG A 146 -0.73 25.16 14.40
CA ARG A 146 -1.90 24.83 13.58
C ARG A 146 -2.16 23.34 13.68
N PRO A 147 -3.13 22.92 14.51
CA PRO A 147 -3.46 21.50 14.65
C PRO A 147 -4.12 21.01 13.36
N THR A 148 -3.84 19.77 12.98
CA THR A 148 -4.53 19.09 11.88
C THR A 148 -5.74 18.31 12.39
N HIS A 149 -5.78 18.00 13.69
CA HIS A 149 -6.77 17.14 14.34
C HIS A 149 -6.84 15.72 13.75
N ALA A 150 -5.71 15.25 13.24
CA ALA A 150 -5.56 13.90 12.71
C ALA A 150 -5.17 12.95 13.85
N LEU A 151 -6.17 12.47 14.61
CA LEU A 151 -5.95 11.83 15.91
C LEU A 151 -5.99 10.28 15.87
N ASP A 152 -6.27 9.67 14.72
CA ASP A 152 -6.39 8.22 14.65
C ASP A 152 -5.02 7.55 14.85
N SER A 153 -4.92 6.62 15.79
CA SER A 153 -3.65 5.94 16.09
C SER A 153 -3.49 4.61 15.34
N VAL A 154 -4.55 4.12 14.69
CA VAL A 154 -4.65 2.77 14.12
C VAL A 154 -4.76 2.79 12.60
N ASP A 155 -5.42 3.80 12.01
CA ASP A 155 -5.65 3.90 10.56
C ASP A 155 -5.15 5.23 10.00
N GLY A 156 -3.97 5.20 9.39
CA GLY A 156 -3.34 6.36 8.79
C GLY A 156 -4.10 6.93 7.59
N ARG A 157 -4.99 6.16 6.95
CA ARG A 157 -5.81 6.67 5.83
C ARG A 157 -6.78 7.75 6.30
N ILE A 158 -7.37 7.58 7.49
CA ILE A 158 -8.28 8.57 8.10
C ILE A 158 -7.53 9.89 8.32
N ASN A 159 -6.34 9.81 8.94
CA ASN A 159 -5.50 10.98 9.18
C ASN A 159 -5.04 11.64 7.87
N THR A 160 -4.61 10.83 6.91
CA THR A 160 -4.15 11.33 5.60
C THR A 160 -5.27 12.06 4.88
N ALA A 161 -6.51 11.57 4.92
CA ALA A 161 -7.66 12.26 4.34
C ALA A 161 -7.87 13.64 4.98
N ILE A 162 -7.73 13.75 6.31
CA ILE A 162 -7.79 15.03 7.03
C ILE A 162 -6.66 15.97 6.57
N HIS A 163 -5.41 15.48 6.53
CA HIS A 163 -4.27 16.25 6.04
C HIS A 163 -4.49 16.78 4.63
N MET A 164 -4.97 15.93 3.71
CA MET A 164 -5.21 16.31 2.33
C MET A 164 -6.39 17.28 2.18
N ALA A 165 -7.42 17.17 3.03
CA ALA A 165 -8.51 18.15 3.09
C ALA A 165 -7.99 19.54 3.49
N LEU A 166 -7.12 19.62 4.52
CA LEU A 166 -6.49 20.87 4.94
C LEU A 166 -5.55 21.45 3.86
N ARG A 167 -4.84 20.60 3.12
CA ARG A 167 -4.04 21.04 1.96
C ARG A 167 -4.88 21.64 0.84
N SER A 168 -6.08 21.12 0.65
CA SER A 168 -7.03 21.59 -0.35
C SER A 168 -7.83 22.82 0.12
N ASP A 169 -7.93 23.07 1.43
CA ASP A 169 -8.63 24.24 1.98
C ASP A 169 -7.98 25.55 1.51
N THR A 170 -8.75 26.38 0.82
CA THR A 170 -8.31 27.68 0.30
C THR A 170 -8.71 28.85 1.21
N SER A 171 -9.42 28.59 2.30
CA SER A 171 -10.16 29.61 3.05
C SER A 171 -9.68 29.83 4.48
N GLN A 172 -9.18 28.81 5.20
CA GLN A 172 -8.92 28.93 6.64
C GLN A 172 -7.57 28.39 7.11
N TYR A 173 -7.07 27.30 6.51
CA TYR A 173 -5.80 26.70 6.94
C TYR A 173 -4.57 27.36 6.29
N LEU A 174 -3.86 28.17 7.09
CA LEU A 174 -2.65 28.87 6.66
C LEU A 174 -1.43 27.93 6.60
N PHE A 175 -0.52 28.20 5.65
CA PHE A 175 0.73 27.46 5.43
C PHE A 175 0.53 25.96 5.15
N LYS A 176 -0.57 25.62 4.49
CA LYS A 176 -0.96 24.25 4.16
C LYS A 176 0.06 23.50 3.32
N GLU A 177 0.91 24.22 2.58
CA GLU A 177 2.07 23.65 1.88
C GLU A 177 3.02 22.90 2.81
N ARG A 178 3.10 23.30 4.09
CA ARG A 178 3.96 22.69 5.13
C ARG A 178 3.45 21.36 5.69
N ILE A 179 2.30 20.87 5.25
CA ILE A 179 1.87 19.48 5.52
C ILE A 179 2.63 18.55 4.56
N GLU A 180 3.95 18.49 4.73
CA GLU A 180 4.89 17.89 3.77
C GLU A 180 4.88 16.36 3.85
N ALA A 181 4.87 15.81 5.07
CA ALA A 181 4.90 14.37 5.30
C ALA A 181 3.74 13.64 4.62
N ALA A 182 2.50 14.10 4.87
CA ALA A 182 1.32 13.51 4.26
C ALA A 182 1.32 13.66 2.73
N LYS A 183 1.76 14.81 2.22
CA LYS A 183 1.90 15.03 0.77
C LYS A 183 2.88 14.05 0.15
N TRP A 184 4.05 13.88 0.76
CA TRP A 184 5.07 12.98 0.23
C TRP A 184 4.59 11.54 0.17
N CYS A 185 3.82 11.07 1.15
CA CYS A 185 3.20 9.74 1.09
C CYS A 185 2.24 9.62 -0.09
N VAL A 186 1.29 10.56 -0.28
CA VAL A 186 0.31 10.46 -1.38
C VAL A 186 0.93 10.68 -2.77
N ASP A 187 2.05 11.41 -2.87
CA ASP A 187 2.76 11.63 -4.12
C ASP A 187 3.42 10.35 -4.67
N GLN A 188 3.54 9.28 -3.86
CA GLN A 188 4.03 7.98 -4.32
C GLN A 188 3.04 7.25 -5.24
N GLY A 189 1.76 7.65 -5.24
CA GLY A 189 0.74 7.13 -6.13
C GLY A 189 -0.55 6.74 -5.43
N GLU A 190 -1.47 6.16 -6.19
CA GLU A 190 -2.79 5.76 -5.70
C GLU A 190 -2.70 4.74 -4.56
N GLY A 191 -3.44 5.01 -3.48
CA GLY A 191 -3.54 4.14 -2.30
C GLY A 191 -2.45 4.32 -1.25
N TRP A 192 -1.40 5.12 -1.52
CA TRP A 192 -0.39 5.45 -0.53
C TRP A 192 -0.91 6.48 0.47
N TYR A 193 -0.61 6.26 1.75
CA TYR A 193 -1.02 7.11 2.86
C TYR A 193 0.07 7.25 3.91
N PHE A 194 -0.10 8.26 4.76
CA PHE A 194 0.80 8.57 5.86
C PHE A 194 0.46 7.69 7.07
N PRO A 195 1.35 6.79 7.51
CA PRO A 195 0.94 5.71 8.42
C PRO A 195 0.73 6.23 9.85
N ALA A 196 -0.29 5.71 10.53
CA ALA A 196 -0.61 6.07 11.90
C ALA A 196 0.42 5.50 12.89
N LYS A 197 0.34 5.96 14.14
CA LYS A 197 1.27 5.58 15.21
C LYS A 197 1.47 4.08 15.33
N TYR A 198 0.38 3.32 15.49
CA TYR A 198 0.48 1.87 15.68
C TYR A 198 0.85 1.12 14.41
N GLU A 199 0.57 1.70 13.23
CA GLU A 199 1.01 1.12 11.96
C GLU A 199 2.53 1.21 11.81
N MET A 200 3.13 2.36 12.13
CA MET A 200 4.60 2.47 12.16
C MET A 200 5.22 1.67 13.29
N THR A 201 4.56 1.52 14.45
CA THR A 201 5.01 0.60 15.50
C THR A 201 5.17 -0.81 14.94
N THR A 202 4.16 -1.34 14.23
CA THR A 202 4.23 -2.67 13.62
C THR A 202 5.37 -2.81 12.61
N VAL A 203 5.67 -1.75 11.84
CA VAL A 203 6.86 -1.73 10.96
C VAL A 203 8.14 -1.89 11.77
N LEU A 204 8.29 -1.15 12.87
CA LEU A 204 9.49 -1.21 13.71
C LEU A 204 9.62 -2.55 14.48
N GLU A 205 8.51 -3.17 14.86
CA GLU A 205 8.49 -4.53 15.46
C GLU A 205 9.04 -5.59 14.50
N ASN A 206 8.88 -5.38 13.19
CA ASN A 206 9.33 -6.29 12.14
C ASN A 206 10.60 -5.80 11.42
N ILE A 207 11.32 -4.84 11.99
CA ILE A 207 12.39 -4.10 11.30
C ILE A 207 13.50 -4.99 10.74
N GLU A 208 13.90 -6.05 11.45
CA GLU A 208 14.96 -6.96 10.95
C GLU A 208 14.53 -7.62 9.64
N THR A 209 13.35 -8.24 9.65
CA THR A 209 12.79 -8.94 8.48
C THR A 209 12.60 -7.97 7.31
N LEU A 210 12.07 -6.77 7.57
CA LEU A 210 11.86 -5.76 6.54
C LEU A 210 13.18 -5.25 5.97
N ASN A 211 14.18 -4.96 6.82
CA ASN A 211 15.46 -4.43 6.38
C ASN A 211 16.29 -5.43 5.59
N THR A 212 16.23 -6.73 5.91
CA THR A 212 16.81 -7.76 5.05
C THR A 212 16.23 -7.69 3.64
N THR A 213 14.90 -7.67 3.51
CA THR A 213 14.26 -7.59 2.19
C THR A 213 14.55 -6.27 1.47
N LEU A 214 14.48 -5.13 2.16
CA LEU A 214 14.79 -3.83 1.57
C LEU A 214 16.23 -3.77 1.05
N GLN A 215 17.18 -4.31 1.81
CA GLN A 215 18.58 -4.37 1.41
C GLN A 215 18.80 -5.26 0.19
N ASP A 216 18.18 -6.44 0.15
CA ASP A 216 18.30 -7.39 -0.97
C ASP A 216 17.82 -6.78 -2.31
N PHE A 217 16.88 -5.83 -2.25
CA PHE A 217 16.34 -5.13 -3.42
C PHE A 217 17.00 -3.77 -3.70
N GLY A 218 18.05 -3.40 -2.95
CA GLY A 218 18.73 -2.11 -3.09
C GLY A 218 17.86 -0.91 -2.71
N ALA A 219 16.80 -1.14 -1.92
CA ALA A 219 15.91 -0.12 -1.41
C ALA A 219 16.50 0.56 -0.16
N THR A 220 15.89 1.67 0.27
CA THR A 220 16.33 2.35 1.50
C THR A 220 15.88 1.53 2.70
N ILE A 221 16.80 1.16 3.59
CA ILE A 221 16.46 0.47 4.85
C ILE A 221 15.78 1.41 5.85
N VAL A 222 14.94 0.86 6.73
CA VAL A 222 14.42 1.58 7.89
C VAL A 222 15.56 1.79 8.89
N SER A 223 15.90 3.06 9.14
CA SER A 223 16.97 3.48 10.02
C SER A 223 16.64 3.20 11.49
N ARG A 224 17.62 2.69 12.23
CA ARG A 224 17.56 2.69 13.70
C ARG A 224 18.05 4.04 14.22
N LEU A 225 17.56 4.44 15.39
CA LEU A 225 18.07 5.61 16.08
C LEU A 225 19.54 5.39 16.45
N GLU A 226 20.38 6.31 15.99
CA GLU A 226 21.76 6.42 16.41
C GLU A 226 21.87 7.51 17.49
N VAL A 227 22.54 7.19 18.60
CA VAL A 227 22.71 8.14 19.71
C VAL A 227 23.46 9.38 19.20
N GLY A 228 22.83 10.55 19.31
CA GLY A 228 23.38 11.82 18.84
C GLY A 228 23.03 12.18 17.39
N SER A 229 22.08 11.46 16.77
CA SER A 229 21.58 11.72 15.42
C SER A 229 20.06 11.93 15.44
N ASP A 230 19.58 12.86 14.61
CA ASP A 230 18.13 13.01 14.33
C ASP A 230 17.62 11.93 13.34
N ARG A 231 18.52 11.06 12.83
CA ARG A 231 18.17 9.93 11.98
C ARG A 231 17.54 8.81 12.79
N GLY A 232 16.55 8.14 12.20
CA GLY A 232 15.86 7.01 12.82
C GLY A 232 14.62 7.38 13.63
N TYR A 233 14.24 8.67 13.64
CA TYR A 233 12.90 9.10 14.02
C TYR A 233 11.99 9.12 12.79
N TYR A 234 10.85 8.47 12.91
CA TYR A 234 9.81 8.43 11.91
C TYR A 234 8.59 9.19 12.37
N TRP A 235 8.17 10.15 11.56
CA TRP A 235 6.87 10.74 11.70
C TRP A 235 5.77 9.70 11.55
N THR A 236 4.72 9.85 12.34
CA THR A 236 3.45 9.13 12.18
C THR A 236 2.37 10.15 11.88
N SER A 237 1.27 9.73 11.25
CA SER A 237 0.16 10.63 10.92
C SER A 237 -0.67 11.05 12.13
N THR A 238 -0.41 10.46 13.30
CA THR A 238 -1.16 10.71 14.54
C THR A 238 -0.67 11.96 15.27
N GLU A 239 -1.50 13.00 15.27
CA GLU A 239 -1.36 14.16 16.14
C GLU A 239 -1.74 13.82 17.59
N VAL A 240 -1.09 14.49 18.54
CA VAL A 240 -1.42 14.38 19.96
C VAL A 240 -2.65 15.26 20.26
N PRO A 241 -3.71 14.71 20.88
CA PRO A 241 -4.83 15.52 21.35
C PRO A 241 -4.34 16.60 22.32
N GLY A 242 -4.69 17.87 22.07
CA GLY A 242 -4.02 19.01 22.69
C GLY A 242 -4.00 19.04 24.23
N GLY A 243 -2.84 19.42 24.78
CA GLY A 243 -2.73 20.26 25.97
C GLY A 243 -2.47 19.57 27.31
N VAL A 244 -1.23 19.13 27.56
CA VAL A 244 -0.75 19.01 28.96
C VAL A 244 0.24 20.12 29.31
N PHE A 245 1.03 20.62 28.34
CA PHE A 245 1.96 21.74 28.58
C PHE A 245 2.21 22.58 27.31
N GLY A 246 1.74 23.83 27.30
CA GLY A 246 2.12 24.84 26.31
C GLY A 246 1.40 24.75 24.96
N ASN A 247 1.25 25.90 24.30
CA ASN A 247 0.48 26.14 23.07
C ASN A 247 1.04 25.46 21.79
N HIS A 248 1.67 24.29 21.87
CA HIS A 248 2.27 23.62 20.73
C HIS A 248 1.45 22.41 20.28
N CYS A 249 1.02 22.42 19.02
CA CYS A 249 0.53 21.24 18.34
C CYS A 249 1.70 20.27 18.15
N ASN A 250 1.55 19.04 18.63
CA ASN A 250 2.58 18.01 18.56
C ASN A 250 2.00 16.77 17.89
N ALA A 251 2.85 16.01 17.20
CA ALA A 251 2.49 14.69 16.66
C ALA A 251 3.45 13.62 17.19
N TYR A 252 3.03 12.37 17.08
CA TYR A 252 3.87 11.25 17.48
C TYR A 252 4.96 11.00 16.45
N VAL A 253 6.19 10.87 16.94
CA VAL A 253 7.27 10.18 16.23
C VAL A 253 7.53 8.84 16.91
N VAL A 254 7.95 7.87 16.12
CA VAL A 254 8.43 6.57 16.60
C VAL A 254 9.86 6.36 16.16
N ASN A 255 10.62 5.65 17.00
CA ASN A 255 11.98 5.27 16.69
C ASN A 255 12.25 3.87 17.23
N THR A 256 13.29 3.21 16.74
CA THR A 256 13.82 2.00 17.38
C THR A 256 15.26 2.21 17.79
N TRP A 257 15.61 1.78 18.99
CA TRP A 257 16.98 1.77 19.51
C TRP A 257 17.78 0.63 18.88
N GLN A 258 19.12 0.69 18.98
CA GLN A 258 19.98 -0.40 18.47
C GLN A 258 19.74 -1.75 19.14
N ASN A 259 19.21 -1.77 20.37
CA ASN A 259 18.83 -3.00 21.08
C ASN A 259 17.43 -3.51 20.72
N GLY A 260 16.75 -2.91 19.73
CA GLY A 260 15.40 -3.29 19.29
C GLY A 260 14.25 -2.70 20.11
N GLY A 261 14.53 -1.90 21.15
CA GLY A 261 13.47 -1.22 21.89
C GLY A 261 12.76 -0.17 21.03
N ILE A 262 11.44 -0.06 21.11
CA ILE A 262 10.67 0.96 20.40
C ILE A 262 10.45 2.16 21.33
N GLY A 263 10.82 3.34 20.85
CA GLY A 263 10.63 4.63 21.52
C GLY A 263 9.50 5.43 20.88
N TYR A 264 8.85 6.24 21.71
CA TYR A 264 7.84 7.21 21.29
C TYR A 264 8.23 8.58 21.81
N ALA A 265 8.10 9.60 20.98
CA ALA A 265 8.17 10.99 21.43
C ALA A 265 7.04 11.82 20.80
N THR A 266 6.72 12.93 21.44
CA THR A 266 5.78 13.92 20.91
C THR A 266 6.57 15.15 20.53
N ILE A 267 6.56 15.51 19.25
CA ILE A 267 7.41 16.58 18.72
C ILE A 267 6.53 17.65 18.05
N PRO A 268 6.88 18.95 18.16
CA PRO A 268 6.17 20.01 17.45
C PRO A 268 6.12 19.77 15.93
N LEU A 269 4.98 20.09 15.32
CA LEU A 269 4.68 19.71 13.92
C LEU A 269 5.69 20.23 12.89
N TYR A 270 6.41 21.31 13.20
CA TYR A 270 7.33 21.99 12.29
C TYR A 270 8.74 21.39 12.28
N VAL A 271 9.04 20.41 13.14
CA VAL A 271 10.32 19.68 13.13
C VAL A 271 10.33 18.71 11.95
N LYS A 272 11.52 18.44 11.40
CA LYS A 272 11.70 17.56 10.24
C LYS A 272 12.20 16.19 10.68
N PHE A 273 11.49 15.14 10.29
CA PHE A 273 11.89 13.75 10.50
C PHE A 273 11.59 12.89 9.28
N ASN A 274 12.07 11.66 9.32
CA ASN A 274 11.90 10.71 8.23
C ASN A 274 10.44 10.29 8.10
N VAL A 275 10.03 10.02 6.87
CA VAL A 275 8.68 9.57 6.52
C VAL A 275 8.79 8.37 5.60
N ARG A 276 7.89 7.40 5.81
CA ARG A 276 7.62 6.32 4.88
C ARG A 276 6.13 6.26 4.57
N GLY A 277 5.81 5.90 3.34
CA GLY A 277 4.43 5.67 2.90
C GLY A 277 4.01 4.25 3.27
N MET A 278 2.73 4.08 3.53
CA MET A 278 2.12 2.76 3.64
C MET A 278 0.96 2.66 2.66
N LYS A 279 0.67 1.46 2.20
CA LYS A 279 -0.43 1.19 1.28
C LYS A 279 -1.07 -0.13 1.65
N TRP A 280 -2.39 -0.21 1.54
CA TRP A 280 -3.11 -1.47 1.70
C TRP A 280 -3.06 -2.29 0.40
N PHE A 281 -3.07 -3.60 0.55
CA PHE A 281 -3.33 -4.54 -0.54
C PHE A 281 -4.50 -5.46 -0.19
N GLY A 282 -5.19 -5.95 -1.21
CA GLY A 282 -6.34 -6.84 -1.05
C GLY A 282 -7.60 -6.15 -0.50
N GLU A 283 -7.76 -4.85 -0.74
CA GLU A 283 -8.97 -4.09 -0.38
C GLU A 283 -10.23 -4.44 -1.18
#